data_AF-A0A8H3DDS9-F1
#
_entry.id   AF-A0A8H3DDS9-F1
#
_cell.length_a   1.000
_cell.length_b   1.000
_cell.length_c   1.000
_cell.angle_alpha   90.00
_cell.angle_beta   90.00
_cell.angle_gamma   90.00
#
_symmetry.space_group_name_H-M   'P 1'
#
loop_
_entity.id
_entity.type
_entity.pdbx_description
1 polymer ?
#
loop_
_entity_poly.entity_id
_entity_poly.type
_entity_poly.pdbx_seq_one_letter_code
_entity_poly.pdbx_strand_id
1 'polypeptide(L)'
;MADVIGKWAAGPHYGPVLSSTDLYLLGAPLQLHPILTHSLASFHLVFNLSTGQTGGFNEAKRDEDLEFSQKHEPATIPRVSQLIIITKHSPWVTMVNNEQSGVTLGDVCAALWAQYSELYITDAEFATLPPRWQEQVKRAAQNAQSFNSWSLYYSPQTQQQKFRRTDWLRDKVFFDGLELDEDYAATRLGFKAPNVFTMSLCS
;
A
#
# COMPACT_ATOMS: atom_id res chain seq x y z
N MET A 1 27.89 24.92 -12.07
CA MET A 1 26.56 24.87 -11.42
C MET A 1 26.56 23.59 -10.60
N ALA A 2 26.59 23.67 -9.27
CA ALA A 2 26.45 22.48 -8.44
C ALA A 2 25.02 21.96 -8.60
N ASP A 3 24.87 20.73 -9.08
CA ASP A 3 23.59 20.05 -9.21
C ASP A 3 22.96 19.99 -7.81
N VAL A 4 21.87 20.74 -7.60
CA VAL A 4 21.15 20.70 -6.32
C VAL A 4 20.37 19.40 -6.32
N ILE A 5 20.97 18.36 -5.75
CA ILE A 5 20.33 17.05 -5.61
C ILE A 5 19.04 17.26 -4.79
N GLY A 6 17.89 16.97 -5.40
CA GLY A 6 16.59 17.10 -4.74
C GLY A 6 16.52 16.26 -3.46
N LYS A 7 15.79 16.74 -2.45
CA LYS A 7 15.66 16.08 -1.14
C LYS A 7 15.26 14.58 -1.22
N TRP A 8 14.43 14.24 -2.20
CA TRP A 8 13.91 12.89 -2.44
C TRP A 8 14.65 12.15 -3.56
N ALA A 9 15.77 12.67 -4.04
CA ALA A 9 16.49 12.05 -5.15
C ALA A 9 16.90 10.62 -4.79
N ALA A 10 16.69 9.72 -5.75
CA ALA A 10 17.11 8.33 -5.64
C ALA A 10 18.64 8.23 -5.53
N GLY A 11 19.12 7.16 -4.89
CA GLY A 11 20.54 6.80 -4.86
C GLY A 11 21.18 6.82 -3.47
N PRO A 12 22.48 6.50 -3.38
CA PRO A 12 23.19 6.34 -2.11
C PRO A 12 23.58 7.67 -1.46
N HIS A 13 23.30 8.80 -2.11
CA HIS A 13 23.82 10.12 -1.73
C HIS A 13 23.21 10.69 -0.44
N TYR A 14 22.13 10.11 0.09
CA TYR A 14 21.38 10.63 1.23
C TYR A 14 21.47 9.76 2.49
N GLY A 15 22.47 9.98 3.34
CA GLY A 15 22.55 9.41 4.69
C GLY A 15 22.49 7.87 4.78
N PRO A 16 22.64 7.29 5.98
CA PRO A 16 22.47 5.86 6.17
C PRO A 16 20.99 5.44 6.03
N VAL A 17 20.77 4.17 5.70
CA VAL A 17 19.45 3.53 5.83
C VAL A 17 19.31 3.08 7.29
N LEU A 18 18.33 3.62 8.00
CA LEU A 18 18.11 3.34 9.42
C LEU A 18 17.33 2.04 9.59
N SER A 19 17.81 1.16 10.46
CA SER A 19 17.05 -0.01 10.91
C SER A 19 15.95 0.40 11.89
N SER A 20 14.97 -0.49 12.13
CA SER A 20 13.95 -0.30 13.16
C SER A 20 14.56 -0.04 14.55
N THR A 21 15.70 -0.67 14.85
CA THR A 21 16.45 -0.44 16.10
C THR A 21 17.07 0.96 16.13
N ASP A 22 17.68 1.40 15.03
CA ASP A 22 18.28 2.73 14.95
C ASP A 22 17.22 3.82 15.12
N LEU A 23 16.06 3.66 14.48
CA LEU A 23 14.94 4.59 14.62
C LEU A 23 14.46 4.70 16.08
N TYR A 24 14.35 3.56 16.76
CA TYR A 24 13.95 3.53 18.16
C TYR A 24 14.98 4.22 19.07
N LEU A 25 16.27 3.96 18.86
CA LEU A 25 17.34 4.54 19.67
C LEU A 25 17.54 6.04 19.41
N LEU A 26 17.41 6.47 18.16
CA LEU A 26 17.61 7.86 17.76
C LEU A 26 16.38 8.73 18.01
N GLY A 27 15.19 8.14 18.12
CA GLY A 27 13.92 8.87 18.24
C GLY A 27 13.65 9.82 17.07
N ALA A 28 14.21 9.50 15.89
CA ALA A 28 14.16 10.38 14.74
C ALA A 28 12.75 10.38 14.11
N PRO A 29 12.10 11.55 13.94
CA PRO A 29 10.81 11.62 13.28
C PRO A 29 10.96 11.29 11.79
N LEU A 30 10.09 10.40 11.29
CA LEU A 30 10.03 10.09 9.87
C LEU A 30 9.09 11.06 9.15
N GLN A 31 9.60 11.68 8.10
CA GLN A 31 8.79 12.40 7.15
C GLN A 31 8.41 11.49 5.99
N LEU A 32 7.12 11.29 5.75
CA LEU A 32 6.62 10.58 4.58
C LEU A 32 6.80 11.39 3.30
N HIS A 33 6.97 10.68 2.19
CA HIS A 33 6.99 11.28 0.87
C HIS A 33 5.66 11.99 0.56
N PRO A 34 5.66 13.21 -0.01
CA PRO A 34 4.45 13.96 -0.32
C PRO A 34 3.43 13.22 -1.21
N ILE A 35 3.93 12.34 -2.08
CA ILE A 35 3.09 11.44 -2.92
C ILE A 35 2.29 10.46 -2.04
N LEU A 36 2.91 9.90 -0.99
CA LEU A 36 2.23 8.97 -0.09
C LEU A 36 1.24 9.67 0.83
N THR A 37 1.36 10.98 1.04
CA THR A 37 0.42 11.74 1.89
C THR A 37 -0.59 12.57 1.09
N HIS A 38 -0.63 12.41 -0.25
CA HIS A 38 -1.45 13.21 -1.16
C HIS A 38 -1.25 14.73 -1.02
N SER A 39 -0.06 15.16 -0.57
CA SER A 39 0.24 16.59 -0.36
C SER A 39 0.97 17.25 -1.54
N LEU A 40 1.35 16.47 -2.55
CA LEU A 40 2.05 16.96 -3.73
C LEU A 40 1.07 17.45 -4.81
N ALA A 41 0.96 18.77 -4.99
CA ALA A 41 0.05 19.36 -5.97
C ALA A 41 0.37 18.97 -7.43
N SER A 42 1.63 18.67 -7.74
CA SER A 42 2.05 18.36 -9.11
C SER A 42 1.76 16.92 -9.55
N PHE A 43 1.48 16.02 -8.61
CA PHE A 43 1.25 14.60 -8.89
C PHE A 43 0.44 13.96 -7.76
N HIS A 44 -0.72 13.40 -8.12
CA HIS A 44 -1.55 12.59 -7.25
C HIS A 44 -1.43 11.12 -7.68
N LEU A 45 -1.06 10.23 -6.75
CA LEU A 45 -0.90 8.81 -7.04
C LEU A 45 -2.26 8.15 -7.25
N VAL A 46 -2.45 7.50 -8.39
CA VAL A 46 -3.58 6.61 -8.63
C VAL A 46 -3.04 5.19 -8.59
N PHE A 47 -3.31 4.50 -7.48
CA PHE A 47 -2.85 3.13 -7.28
C PHE A 47 -4.01 2.22 -6.89
N ASN A 48 -4.30 1.24 -7.75
CA ASN A 48 -5.33 0.24 -7.50
C ASN A 48 -4.69 -1.06 -6.96
N LEU A 49 -5.05 -1.43 -5.74
CA LEU A 49 -4.50 -2.59 -5.05
C LEU A 49 -4.91 -3.93 -5.70
N SER A 50 -5.97 -3.95 -6.51
CA SER A 50 -6.49 -5.16 -7.16
C SER A 50 -5.87 -5.45 -8.53
N THR A 51 -5.57 -4.41 -9.30
CA THR A 51 -4.97 -4.55 -10.64
C THR A 51 -3.46 -4.33 -10.63
N GLY A 52 -2.94 -3.66 -9.60
CA GLY A 52 -1.55 -3.21 -9.56
C GLY A 52 -1.29 -2.01 -10.46
N GLN A 53 -2.32 -1.43 -11.08
CA GLN A 53 -2.18 -0.24 -11.90
C GLN A 53 -1.66 0.91 -11.04
N THR A 54 -0.47 1.41 -11.37
CA THR A 54 0.16 2.58 -10.76
C THR A 54 0.33 3.66 -11.82
N GLY A 55 -0.27 4.82 -11.60
CA GLY A 55 -0.07 6.02 -12.40
C GLY A 55 -0.32 7.24 -11.53
N GLY A 56 -0.56 8.38 -12.15
CA GLY A 56 -1.06 9.53 -11.42
C GLY A 56 -1.76 10.52 -12.32
N PHE A 57 -2.33 11.55 -11.70
CA PHE A 57 -2.87 12.70 -12.41
C PHE A 57 -2.37 13.99 -11.75
N ASN A 58 -2.54 15.11 -12.43
CA ASN A 58 -2.31 16.44 -11.89
C ASN A 58 -3.60 17.24 -12.02
N GLU A 59 -4.00 17.98 -10.97
CA GLU A 59 -5.21 18.80 -11.01
C GLU A 59 -5.20 19.85 -12.13
N ALA A 60 -4.02 20.35 -12.50
CA ALA A 60 -3.86 21.30 -13.60
C ALA A 60 -4.04 20.67 -14.99
N LYS A 61 -3.96 19.34 -15.09
CA LYS A 61 -4.08 18.57 -16.33
C LYS A 61 -4.85 17.27 -16.09
N ARG A 62 -6.11 17.39 -15.68
CA ARG A 62 -6.96 16.23 -15.33
C ARG A 62 -7.18 15.25 -16.49
N ASP A 63 -7.01 15.68 -17.73
CA ASP A 63 -7.25 14.86 -18.91
C ASP A 63 -6.02 14.03 -19.37
N GLU A 64 -4.87 14.19 -18.70
CA GLU A 64 -3.63 13.48 -19.02
C GLU A 64 -3.22 12.54 -17.87
N ASP A 65 -3.15 11.24 -18.14
CA ASP A 65 -2.52 10.28 -17.24
C ASP A 65 -1.01 10.54 -17.18
N LEU A 66 -0.46 10.60 -15.97
CA LEU A 66 0.96 10.77 -15.71
C LEU A 66 1.62 9.44 -15.34
N GLU A 67 2.78 9.19 -15.93
CA GLU A 67 3.62 8.05 -15.54
C GLU A 67 4.18 8.24 -14.14
N PHE A 68 4.19 7.16 -13.35
CA PHE A 68 4.79 7.14 -12.02
C PHE A 68 6.33 7.03 -12.07
N SER A 69 6.97 8.12 -12.52
CA SER A 69 8.42 8.21 -12.70
C SER A 69 9.20 8.25 -11.37
N GLN A 70 8.58 8.73 -10.28
CA GLN A 70 9.19 8.87 -8.96
C GLN A 70 9.29 7.56 -8.17
N LYS A 71 8.97 6.40 -8.75
CA LYS A 71 8.94 5.11 -8.05
C LYS A 71 10.26 4.74 -7.32
N HIS A 72 11.39 5.28 -7.75
CA HIS A 72 12.71 5.03 -7.14
C HIS A 72 13.08 6.01 -6.02
N GLU A 73 12.26 7.03 -5.77
CA GLU A 73 12.43 7.96 -4.66
C GLU A 73 12.13 7.26 -3.32
N PRO A 74 12.81 7.66 -2.22
CA PRO A 74 12.58 7.04 -0.92
C PRO A 74 11.20 7.39 -0.38
N ALA A 75 10.54 6.42 0.26
CA ALA A 75 9.23 6.60 0.85
C ALA A 75 9.24 7.50 2.10
N THR A 76 10.40 7.59 2.77
CA THR A 76 10.58 8.38 3.99
C THR A 76 11.95 9.07 4.03
N ILE A 77 12.02 10.16 4.79
CA ILE A 77 13.28 10.80 5.21
C ILE A 77 13.26 10.95 6.73
N PRO A 78 14.30 10.48 7.45
CA PRO A 78 15.43 9.66 6.98
C PRO A 78 14.99 8.35 6.31
N ARG A 79 15.87 7.76 5.49
CA ARG A 79 15.59 6.48 4.83
C ARG A 79 15.57 5.35 5.84
N VAL A 80 14.67 4.41 5.66
CA VAL A 80 14.50 3.28 6.57
C VAL A 80 14.55 1.95 5.84
N SER A 81 15.06 0.92 6.50
CA SER A 81 15.10 -0.43 5.92
C SER A 81 13.74 -1.11 5.93
N GLN A 82 12.82 -0.67 6.79
CA GLN A 82 11.52 -1.29 6.97
C GLN A 82 10.41 -0.26 7.23
N LEU A 83 9.30 -0.40 6.50
CA LEU A 83 8.01 0.22 6.81
C LEU A 83 6.97 -0.83 7.17
N ILE A 84 6.12 -0.50 8.13
CA ILE A 84 4.97 -1.30 8.54
C ILE A 84 3.72 -0.52 8.18
N ILE A 85 2.90 -1.07 7.29
CA ILE A 85 1.66 -0.44 6.84
C ILE A 85 0.47 -1.24 7.35
N ILE A 86 -0.44 -0.56 8.04
CA ILE A 86 -1.70 -1.11 8.56
C ILE A 86 -2.88 -0.33 7.97
N THR A 87 -4.10 -0.85 8.06
CA THR A 87 -5.29 -0.12 7.63
C THR A 87 -6.48 -0.46 8.52
N LYS A 88 -7.44 0.46 8.60
CA LYS A 88 -8.72 0.28 9.30
C LYS A 88 -9.67 -0.68 8.55
N HIS A 89 -9.35 -1.02 7.31
CA HIS A 89 -10.23 -1.83 6.43
C HIS A 89 -9.92 -3.32 6.40
N SER A 90 -8.76 -3.74 6.91
CA SER A 90 -8.34 -5.13 6.89
C SER A 90 -7.53 -5.46 8.15
N PRO A 91 -7.43 -6.74 8.51
CA PRO A 91 -6.69 -7.12 9.70
C PRO A 91 -5.18 -7.26 9.48
N TRP A 92 -4.72 -7.26 8.22
CA TRP A 92 -3.37 -7.64 7.86
C TRP A 92 -2.37 -6.49 7.99
N VAL A 93 -1.12 -6.87 8.26
CA VAL A 93 0.02 -5.96 8.31
C VAL A 93 0.84 -6.18 7.05
N THR A 94 1.13 -5.10 6.31
CA THR A 94 2.04 -5.13 5.17
C THR A 94 3.42 -4.66 5.62
N MET A 95 4.40 -5.54 5.57
CA MET A 95 5.80 -5.18 5.84
C MET A 95 6.52 -4.93 4.53
N VAL A 96 7.12 -3.75 4.40
CA VAL A 96 7.90 -3.34 3.22
C VAL A 96 9.35 -3.24 3.65
N ASN A 97 10.23 -4.06 3.07
CA ASN A 97 11.63 -4.15 3.47
C ASN A 97 12.55 -3.84 2.30
N ASN A 98 13.56 -3.00 2.51
CA ASN A 98 14.64 -2.73 1.58
C ASN A 98 15.88 -2.24 2.35
N GLU A 99 16.77 -3.17 2.70
CA GLU A 99 17.96 -2.88 3.51
C GLU A 99 19.06 -2.14 2.72
N GLN A 100 19.17 -2.40 1.42
CA GLN A 100 20.27 -1.85 0.60
C GLN A 100 20.10 -0.36 0.28
N SER A 101 18.92 0.06 -0.18
CA SER A 101 18.69 1.45 -0.61
C SER A 101 17.73 2.24 0.28
N GLY A 102 17.08 1.56 1.23
CA GLY A 102 15.93 2.05 1.96
C GLY A 102 14.64 1.87 1.16
N VAL A 103 13.51 1.84 1.87
CA VAL A 103 12.19 1.63 1.26
C VAL A 103 11.86 2.76 0.28
N THR A 104 11.55 2.40 -0.96
CA THR A 104 11.15 3.33 -2.03
C THR A 104 9.64 3.37 -2.22
N LEU A 105 9.15 4.35 -2.98
CA LEU A 105 7.73 4.42 -3.34
C LEU A 105 7.26 3.19 -4.13
N GLY A 106 8.10 2.69 -5.04
CA GLY A 106 7.84 1.49 -5.81
C GLY A 106 7.72 0.25 -4.92
N ASP A 107 8.58 0.12 -3.90
CA ASP A 107 8.52 -0.98 -2.94
C ASP A 107 7.20 -0.97 -2.16
N VAL A 108 6.71 0.22 -1.78
CA VAL A 108 5.41 0.37 -1.10
C VAL A 108 4.25 -0.11 -1.99
N CYS A 109 4.19 0.36 -3.23
CA CYS A 109 3.15 -0.06 -4.17
C CYS A 109 3.21 -1.57 -4.46
N ALA A 110 4.42 -2.11 -4.69
CA ALA A 110 4.61 -3.53 -4.97
C ALA A 110 4.20 -4.41 -3.77
N ALA A 111 4.62 -4.06 -2.56
CA ALA A 111 4.27 -4.81 -1.35
C ALA A 111 2.78 -4.75 -1.03
N LEU A 112 2.13 -3.60 -1.20
CA LEU A 112 0.68 -3.47 -1.04
C LEU A 112 -0.06 -4.30 -2.08
N TRP A 113 0.33 -4.22 -3.35
CA TRP A 113 -0.29 -5.01 -4.40
C TRP A 113 -0.14 -6.51 -4.12
N ALA A 114 1.07 -7.00 -3.82
CA ALA A 114 1.31 -8.40 -3.50
C ALA A 114 0.48 -8.86 -2.30
N GLN A 115 0.46 -8.07 -1.22
CA GLN A 115 -0.28 -8.40 0.00
C GLN A 115 -1.78 -8.59 -0.24
N TYR A 116 -2.38 -7.83 -1.14
CA TYR A 116 -3.83 -7.86 -1.35
C TYR A 116 -4.26 -8.70 -2.56
N SER A 117 -3.48 -8.68 -3.65
CA SER A 117 -3.81 -9.35 -4.91
C SER A 117 -3.34 -10.80 -5.01
N GLU A 118 -2.22 -11.15 -4.39
CA GLU A 118 -1.64 -12.50 -4.50
C GLU A 118 -2.06 -13.43 -3.37
N LEU A 119 -2.42 -12.86 -2.22
CA LEU A 119 -2.80 -13.63 -1.03
C LEU A 119 -4.31 -13.85 -0.95
N TYR A 120 -4.68 -15.02 -0.42
CA TYR A 120 -6.06 -15.41 -0.19
C TYR A 120 -6.47 -15.20 1.27
N ILE A 121 -7.77 -14.98 1.47
CA ILE A 121 -8.42 -14.99 2.77
C ILE A 121 -8.55 -16.45 3.21
N THR A 122 -8.13 -16.76 4.43
CA THR A 122 -8.29 -18.08 5.01
C THR A 122 -9.74 -18.30 5.48
N ASP A 123 -10.17 -19.56 5.57
CA ASP A 123 -11.53 -19.89 6.06
C ASP A 123 -11.77 -19.36 7.47
N ALA A 124 -10.74 -19.38 8.33
CA ALA A 124 -10.81 -18.85 9.68
C ALA A 124 -11.04 -17.33 9.68
N GLU A 125 -10.27 -16.58 8.88
CA GLU A 125 -10.45 -15.12 8.72
C GLU A 125 -11.83 -14.79 8.17
N PHE A 126 -12.28 -15.53 7.15
CA PHE A 126 -13.60 -15.33 6.55
C PHE A 126 -14.72 -15.58 7.55
N ALA A 127 -14.60 -16.62 8.39
CA ALA A 127 -15.56 -16.94 9.43
C ALA A 127 -15.66 -15.87 10.53
N THR A 128 -14.62 -15.05 10.73
CA THR A 128 -14.68 -13.93 11.68
C THR A 128 -15.58 -12.78 11.23
N LEU A 129 -15.89 -12.70 9.93
CA LEU A 129 -16.72 -11.64 9.39
C LEU A 129 -18.20 -11.85 9.75
N PRO A 130 -18.96 -10.78 10.05
CA PRO A 130 -20.42 -10.86 10.15
C PRO A 130 -21.03 -11.41 8.85
N PRO A 131 -22.17 -12.15 8.90
CA PRO A 131 -22.77 -12.76 7.71
C PRO A 131 -23.03 -11.79 6.55
N ARG A 132 -23.43 -10.55 6.85
CA ARG A 132 -23.62 -9.49 5.83
C ARG A 132 -22.33 -9.11 5.12
N TRP A 133 -21.20 -9.14 5.81
CA TRP A 133 -19.89 -8.83 5.23
C TRP A 133 -19.39 -10.01 4.40
N GLN A 134 -19.61 -11.25 4.85
CA GLN A 134 -19.31 -12.45 4.07
C GLN A 134 -20.02 -12.45 2.70
N GLU A 135 -21.31 -12.08 2.66
CA GLU A 135 -22.07 -11.87 1.42
C GLU A 135 -21.41 -10.83 0.50
N GLN A 136 -20.95 -9.71 1.05
CA GLN A 136 -20.32 -8.64 0.26
C GLN A 136 -18.99 -9.08 -0.34
N VAL A 137 -18.16 -9.80 0.43
CA VAL A 137 -16.90 -10.37 -0.07
C VAL A 137 -17.17 -11.38 -1.19
N LYS A 138 -18.18 -12.25 -1.03
CA LYS A 138 -18.60 -13.18 -2.10
C LYS A 138 -19.01 -12.47 -3.38
N ARG A 139 -19.79 -11.38 -3.26
CA ARG A 139 -20.21 -10.57 -4.42
C ARG A 139 -19.03 -9.86 -5.07
N ALA A 140 -18.12 -9.29 -4.28
CA ALA A 140 -16.90 -8.65 -4.79
C ALA A 140 -16.06 -9.67 -5.60
N ALA A 141 -15.86 -10.87 -5.07
CA ALA A 141 -15.14 -11.94 -5.75
C ALA A 141 -15.82 -12.37 -7.07
N GLN A 142 -17.15 -12.49 -7.08
CA GLN A 142 -17.92 -12.81 -8.30
C GLN A 142 -17.77 -11.71 -9.37
N ASN A 143 -17.80 -10.44 -8.96
CA ASN A 143 -17.61 -9.31 -9.87
C ASN A 143 -16.19 -9.27 -10.44
N ALA A 144 -15.17 -9.51 -9.60
CA ALA A 144 -13.77 -9.55 -10.02
C ALA A 144 -13.51 -10.67 -11.04
N GLN A 145 -14.14 -11.84 -10.88
CA GLN A 145 -14.05 -12.92 -11.87
C GLN A 145 -14.73 -12.56 -13.19
N SER A 146 -15.84 -11.82 -13.14
CA SER A 146 -16.59 -11.40 -14.32
C SER A 146 -15.75 -10.53 -15.27
N PHE A 147 -14.85 -9.70 -14.73
CA PHE A 147 -13.93 -8.85 -15.52
C PHE A 147 -12.80 -9.63 -16.21
N ASN A 148 -12.42 -10.80 -15.68
CA ASN A 148 -11.40 -11.70 -16.24
C ASN A 148 -11.99 -12.87 -17.05
N SER A 149 -13.31 -12.90 -17.26
CA SER A 149 -14.05 -14.08 -17.73
C SER A 149 -14.15 -14.24 -19.26
N TRP A 150 -13.23 -13.68 -20.07
CA TRP A 150 -13.12 -14.16 -21.46
C TRP A 150 -12.41 -15.53 -21.51
N SER A 151 -11.62 -15.91 -20.50
CA SER A 151 -10.78 -17.13 -20.60
C SER A 151 -11.35 -18.42 -19.96
N LEU A 152 -12.58 -18.43 -19.43
CA LEU A 152 -13.00 -19.51 -18.51
C LEU A 152 -14.34 -20.21 -18.86
N TYR A 153 -14.68 -20.28 -20.15
CA TYR A 153 -15.87 -21.01 -20.63
C TYR A 153 -15.79 -22.55 -20.50
N TYR A 154 -14.71 -23.12 -19.96
CA TYR A 154 -14.51 -24.57 -19.90
C TYR A 154 -13.87 -25.02 -18.58
N SER A 155 -14.63 -25.09 -17.48
CA SER A 155 -14.57 -26.26 -16.59
C SER A 155 -15.71 -26.22 -15.55
N PRO A 156 -16.49 -27.30 -15.39
CA PRO A 156 -17.40 -27.44 -14.27
C PRO A 156 -16.59 -27.98 -13.08
N GLN A 157 -16.05 -27.10 -12.25
CA GLN A 157 -15.36 -27.54 -11.04
C GLN A 157 -15.80 -26.73 -9.83
N THR A 158 -16.31 -27.46 -8.85
CA THR A 158 -16.53 -27.11 -7.44
C THR A 158 -15.22 -26.73 -6.75
N GLN A 159 -14.50 -25.75 -7.29
CA GLN A 159 -13.40 -25.13 -6.56
C GLN A 159 -14.01 -24.42 -5.35
N GLN A 160 -13.60 -24.83 -4.14
CA GLN A 160 -13.76 -24.03 -2.94
C GLN A 160 -13.43 -22.59 -3.30
N GLN A 161 -14.42 -21.71 -3.16
CA GLN A 161 -14.35 -20.35 -3.65
C GLN A 161 -13.30 -19.61 -2.82
N LYS A 162 -12.08 -19.52 -3.35
CA LYS A 162 -10.98 -18.82 -2.68
C LYS A 162 -11.15 -17.32 -2.92
N PHE A 163 -11.36 -16.58 -1.85
CA PHE A 163 -11.46 -15.12 -1.89
C PHE A 163 -10.07 -14.51 -1.76
N ARG A 164 -9.73 -13.56 -2.63
CA ARG A 164 -8.49 -12.79 -2.51
C ARG A 164 -8.64 -11.75 -1.41
N ARG A 165 -7.55 -11.29 -0.83
CA ARG A 165 -7.58 -10.21 0.17
C ARG A 165 -8.12 -8.90 -0.38
N THR A 166 -8.02 -8.65 -1.69
CA THR A 166 -8.73 -7.55 -2.38
C THR A 166 -10.25 -7.65 -2.22
N ASP A 167 -10.83 -8.85 -2.23
CA ASP A 167 -12.28 -9.05 -2.12
C ASP A 167 -12.79 -8.63 -0.73
N TRP A 168 -11.92 -8.68 0.30
CA TRP A 168 -12.19 -8.15 1.64
C TRP A 168 -12.44 -6.64 1.62
N LEU A 169 -11.71 -5.92 0.77
CA LEU A 169 -11.78 -4.46 0.67
C LEU A 169 -13.06 -3.99 -0.05
N ARG A 170 -13.74 -4.88 -0.77
CA ARG A 170 -14.98 -4.63 -1.53
C ARG A 170 -14.76 -3.57 -2.60
N ASP A 171 -15.27 -2.37 -2.39
CA ASP A 171 -15.14 -1.21 -3.28
C ASP A 171 -13.88 -0.38 -2.96
N LYS A 172 -13.33 -0.49 -1.75
CA LYS A 172 -12.19 0.33 -1.29
C LYS A 172 -10.85 -0.19 -1.78
N VAL A 173 -10.63 -0.19 -3.09
CA VAL A 173 -9.46 -0.80 -3.72
C VAL A 173 -8.42 0.22 -4.17
N PHE A 174 -8.70 1.53 -4.08
CA PHE A 174 -7.75 2.57 -4.42
C PHE A 174 -7.03 3.08 -3.18
N PHE A 175 -5.72 3.24 -3.30
CA PHE A 175 -4.88 3.86 -2.28
C PHE A 175 -5.21 5.35 -2.14
N ASP A 176 -5.43 5.80 -0.90
CA ASP A 176 -5.78 7.19 -0.58
C ASP A 176 -4.78 7.87 0.39
N GLY A 177 -3.58 7.32 0.48
CA GLY A 177 -2.50 7.90 1.27
C GLY A 177 -2.14 7.12 2.54
N LEU A 178 -1.04 7.56 3.15
CA LEU A 178 -0.48 7.10 4.41
C LEU A 178 -0.40 8.26 5.41
N GLU A 179 -0.70 7.95 6.66
CA GLU A 179 -0.57 8.88 7.78
C GLU A 179 0.06 8.19 9.00
N LEU A 180 0.65 9.00 9.89
CA LEU A 180 1.09 8.52 11.20
C LEU A 180 -0.09 8.63 12.18
N ASP A 181 -0.71 7.50 12.50
CA ASP A 181 -1.76 7.39 13.52
C ASP A 181 -1.26 6.48 14.65
N GLU A 182 -0.52 7.08 15.59
CA GLU A 182 0.12 6.33 16.68
C GLU A 182 -0.89 5.67 17.63
N ASP A 183 -2.06 6.27 17.80
CA ASP A 183 -3.07 5.78 18.74
C ASP A 183 -3.79 4.57 18.15
N TYR A 184 -4.08 4.60 16.84
CA TYR A 184 -4.54 3.42 16.13
C TYR A 184 -3.48 2.33 16.11
N ALA A 185 -2.21 2.66 15.83
CA ALA A 185 -1.11 1.69 15.85
C ALA A 185 -0.96 1.02 17.24
N ALA A 186 -0.99 1.81 18.32
CA ALA A 186 -0.93 1.30 19.69
C ALA A 186 -2.10 0.36 20.02
N THR A 187 -3.32 0.73 19.61
CA THR A 187 -4.52 -0.09 19.82
C THR A 187 -4.49 -1.38 18.99
N ARG A 188 -3.97 -1.30 17.76
CA ARG A 188 -3.99 -2.41 16.80
C ARG A 188 -2.85 -3.41 17.02
N LEU A 189 -1.64 -2.92 17.29
CA LEU A 189 -0.41 -3.71 17.38
C LEU A 189 0.09 -3.88 18.82
N GLY A 190 -0.40 -3.08 19.77
CA GLY A 190 0.05 -3.08 21.16
C GLY A 190 1.34 -2.28 21.42
N PHE A 191 1.89 -1.61 20.41
CA PHE A 191 3.08 -0.77 20.53
C PHE A 191 3.03 0.43 19.58
N LYS A 192 3.83 1.45 19.91
CA LYS A 192 4.09 2.61 19.04
C LYS A 192 5.47 2.47 18.42
N ALA A 193 5.58 2.72 17.11
CA ALA A 193 6.87 2.77 16.43
C ALA A 193 6.81 3.82 15.30
N PRO A 194 7.92 4.55 15.05
CA PRO A 194 7.95 5.66 14.11
C PRO A 194 7.80 5.22 12.64
N ASN A 195 8.02 3.94 12.34
CA ASN A 195 7.90 3.35 11.00
C ASN A 195 6.58 2.60 10.75
N VAL A 196 5.57 2.78 11.63
CA VAL A 196 4.23 2.24 11.44
C VAL A 196 3.30 3.33 10.90
N PHE A 197 2.75 3.10 9.71
CA PHE A 197 1.85 4.04 9.04
C PHE A 197 0.49 3.41 8.78
N THR A 198 -0.56 4.23 8.88
CA THR A 198 -1.93 3.85 8.59
C THR A 198 -2.29 4.25 7.18
N MET A 199 -2.76 3.29 6.39
CA MET A 199 -3.21 3.45 5.02
C MET A 199 -4.71 3.73 4.96
N SER A 200 -5.05 4.79 4.24
CA SER A 200 -6.40 5.13 3.81
C SER A 200 -6.70 4.52 2.45
N LEU A 201 -7.96 4.11 2.25
CA LEU A 201 -8.44 3.55 0.99
C LEU A 201 -9.74 4.23 0.57
N CYS A 202 -9.86 4.50 -0.72
CA CYS A 202 -11.03 5.07 -1.36
C CYS A 202 -11.62 4.10 -2.40
N SER A 203 -12.86 4.40 -2.80
CA SER A 203 -13.65 3.62 -3.76
C SER A 203 -13.49 4.13 -5.19
#